data_AF-A0A1H9GXF8-F1
#
_entry.id   AF-A0A1H9GXF8-F1
#
_cell.length_a   1.000
_cell.length_b   1.000
_cell.length_c   1.000
_cell.angle_alpha   90.00
_cell.angle_beta   90.00
_cell.angle_gamma   90.00
#
_symmetry.space_group_name_H-M   'P 1'
#
loop_
_entity.id
_entity.type
_entity.pdbx_description
1 polymer ?
#
loop_
_entity_poly.entity_id
_entity_poly.type
_entity_poly.pdbx_seq_one_letter_code
_entity_poly.pdbx_strand_id
1 'polypeptide(L)'
;MSGFFDVYSIIFLVIAVVIFVRLGSVLGRRTGNEPAPRQDQNFRRMPESGPNARPGMRNEPRNDNVVMLPTGRKDVAPADTLDLAALDRFGPGSAVHEGLVAVARASGRFDVDEFLVGARKAYEMIVMAFASGDRDTLKGLLAADVFQGFSAAINEREKQGHHTELSLIGVDQPEIKAASLEGRDTRISLLLTSHLVSVTRDAQGAVIEGDPDDVQIVRDLWTFSRDIRSRDPNWALSATESA
;
A
#
# COMPACT_ATOMS: atom_id res chain seq x y z
N MET A 1 6.12 24.93 22.34
CA MET A 1 7.30 24.07 22.58
C MET A 1 6.98 22.70 22.04
N SER A 2 7.31 22.43 20.78
CA SER A 2 6.97 21.16 20.09
C SER A 2 7.67 21.11 18.72
N GLY A 3 8.98 21.42 18.69
CA GLY A 3 9.80 21.35 17.48
C GLY A 3 11.03 20.45 17.65
N PHE A 4 11.19 19.82 18.82
CA PHE A 4 12.32 18.93 19.09
C PHE A 4 11.95 17.45 18.89
N PHE A 5 10.71 17.01 19.13
CA PHE A 5 10.34 15.59 18.98
C PHE A 5 10.20 15.12 17.52
N ASP A 6 9.84 15.99 16.58
CA ASP A 6 9.61 15.63 15.16
C ASP A 6 10.91 15.38 14.39
N VAL A 7 11.88 16.29 14.55
CA VAL A 7 13.19 16.16 13.91
C VAL A 7 13.93 14.96 14.48
N TYR A 8 13.84 14.69 15.79
CA TYR A 8 14.47 13.50 16.36
C TYR A 8 13.77 12.20 15.95
N SER A 9 12.44 12.18 15.72
CA SER A 9 11.73 10.97 15.29
C SER A 9 12.01 10.63 13.83
N ILE A 10 12.05 11.63 12.95
CA ILE A 10 12.41 11.44 11.53
C ILE A 10 13.91 11.11 11.39
N ILE A 11 14.78 11.78 12.16
CA ILE A 11 16.21 11.42 12.23
C ILE A 11 16.37 10.01 12.82
N PHE A 12 15.54 9.58 13.77
CA PHE A 12 15.62 8.24 14.36
C PHE A 12 15.15 7.15 13.38
N LEU A 13 14.15 7.40 12.53
CA LEU A 13 13.74 6.47 11.48
C LEU A 13 14.86 6.30 10.44
N VAL A 14 15.50 7.40 10.03
CA VAL A 14 16.66 7.36 9.13
C VAL A 14 17.88 6.72 9.81
N ILE A 15 18.13 6.99 11.09
CA ILE A 15 19.21 6.36 11.87
C ILE A 15 18.92 4.87 12.14
N ALA A 16 17.67 4.46 12.34
CA ALA A 16 17.30 3.06 12.56
C ALA A 16 17.60 2.22 11.30
N VAL A 17 17.29 2.76 10.12
CA VAL A 17 17.68 2.16 8.82
C VAL A 17 19.20 2.07 8.72
N VAL A 18 19.94 3.14 9.06
CA VAL A 18 21.42 3.15 9.01
C VAL A 18 22.07 2.21 10.04
N ILE A 19 21.51 2.07 11.25
CA ILE A 19 22.02 1.18 12.30
C ILE A 19 21.74 -0.29 11.94
N PHE A 20 20.58 -0.62 11.36
CA PHE A 20 20.30 -1.97 10.84
C PHE A 20 21.28 -2.38 9.74
N VAL A 21 21.59 -1.46 8.81
CA VAL A 21 22.61 -1.66 7.78
C VAL A 21 24.01 -1.85 8.38
N ARG A 22 24.35 -1.15 9.48
CA ARG A 22 25.68 -1.25 10.11
C ARG A 22 25.83 -2.48 11.03
N LEU A 23 24.76 -2.99 11.66
CA LEU A 23 24.81 -4.21 12.48
C LEU A 23 24.96 -5.47 11.63
N GLY A 24 24.32 -5.54 10.47
CA GLY A 24 24.50 -6.65 9.51
C GLY A 24 25.92 -6.70 8.92
N SER A 25 26.60 -5.56 8.81
CA SER A 25 27.94 -5.44 8.21
C SER A 25 29.09 -5.92 9.12
N VAL A 26 28.86 -6.22 10.41
CA VAL A 26 29.94 -6.58 11.36
C VAL A 26 29.94 -8.07 11.75
N LEU A 27 28.89 -8.83 11.44
CA LEU A 27 28.78 -10.26 11.78
C LEU A 27 29.11 -11.24 10.63
N GLY A 28 29.59 -10.74 9.49
CA GLY A 28 29.81 -11.57 8.30
C GLY A 28 31.23 -11.54 7.74
N ARG A 29 32.28 -11.59 8.57
CA ARG A 29 33.64 -11.86 8.09
C ARG A 29 34.11 -13.25 8.54
N ARG A 30 34.45 -14.08 7.54
CA ARG A 30 34.97 -15.46 7.56
C ARG A 30 33.89 -16.51 7.80
N THR A 31 33.68 -17.46 6.89
CA THR A 31 34.71 -18.39 6.41
C THR A 31 34.79 -18.51 4.89
N GLY A 32 36.02 -18.53 4.38
CA GLY A 32 36.32 -19.04 3.04
C GLY A 32 36.43 -20.56 3.05
N ASN A 33 35.95 -21.20 1.99
CA ASN A 33 36.70 -22.16 1.16
C ASN A 33 35.76 -22.79 0.13
N GLU A 34 36.05 -22.51 -1.14
CA GLU A 34 35.74 -23.32 -2.33
C GLU A 34 36.34 -24.76 -2.20
N PRO A 35 36.03 -25.76 -3.06
CA PRO A 35 35.60 -25.62 -4.46
C PRO A 35 34.51 -26.59 -5.01
N ALA A 36 34.06 -26.26 -6.23
CA ALA A 36 33.20 -27.01 -7.16
C ALA A 36 33.93 -28.24 -7.82
N PRO A 37 33.39 -28.86 -8.89
CA PRO A 37 32.11 -29.54 -9.12
C PRO A 37 32.32 -31.05 -9.45
N ARG A 38 31.28 -31.90 -9.39
CA ARG A 38 31.33 -33.24 -10.02
C ARG A 38 30.14 -33.51 -10.92
N GLN A 39 30.53 -34.00 -12.09
CA GLN A 39 29.79 -34.43 -13.25
C GLN A 39 29.72 -35.97 -13.21
N ASP A 40 28.53 -36.56 -13.41
CA ASP A 40 28.36 -37.92 -13.98
C ASP A 40 26.86 -38.10 -14.29
N GLN A 41 26.41 -37.94 -15.54
CA GLN A 41 26.23 -39.02 -16.53
C GLN A 41 25.75 -40.34 -15.92
N ASN A 42 24.49 -40.72 -16.21
CA ASN A 42 24.19 -42.00 -16.88
C ASN A 42 22.70 -42.17 -17.21
N PHE A 43 22.46 -42.27 -18.52
CA PHE A 43 21.52 -43.14 -19.25
C PHE A 43 20.17 -43.56 -18.64
N ARG A 44 19.09 -43.21 -19.37
CA ARG A 44 18.27 -44.23 -20.07
C ARG A 44 17.41 -43.62 -21.18
N ARG A 45 17.74 -43.96 -22.42
CA ARG A 45 16.80 -44.03 -23.56
C ARG A 45 16.20 -45.44 -23.59
N MET A 46 14.90 -45.57 -23.83
CA MET A 46 14.38 -46.21 -25.05
C MET A 46 12.84 -46.08 -25.19
N PRO A 47 12.31 -46.21 -26.42
CA PRO A 47 10.92 -45.89 -26.82
C PRO A 47 10.07 -47.14 -27.16
N GLU A 48 8.74 -47.01 -27.18
CA GLU A 48 7.80 -47.86 -27.97
C GLU A 48 6.54 -47.01 -28.29
N SER A 49 6.21 -46.72 -29.56
CA SER A 49 5.40 -47.53 -30.51
C SER A 49 3.96 -47.74 -30.00
N GLY A 50 2.91 -47.11 -30.52
CA GLY A 50 2.31 -47.30 -31.84
C GLY A 50 0.80 -46.96 -31.84
N PRO A 51 0.08 -47.06 -32.97
CA PRO A 51 -0.93 -46.08 -33.40
C PRO A 51 -2.38 -46.57 -33.31
N ASN A 52 -3.36 -45.65 -33.25
CA ASN A 52 -4.66 -45.90 -33.90
C ASN A 52 -5.44 -44.62 -34.21
N ALA A 53 -6.16 -44.68 -35.33
CA ALA A 53 -6.80 -43.55 -35.99
C ALA A 53 -8.33 -43.75 -36.09
N ARG A 54 -9.00 -42.61 -36.32
CA ARG A 54 -10.30 -42.38 -37.01
C ARG A 54 -11.58 -42.35 -36.14
N PRO A 55 -12.73 -41.90 -36.69
CA PRO A 55 -13.10 -40.49 -36.81
C PRO A 55 -14.59 -40.23 -36.44
N GLY A 56 -15.03 -38.97 -36.44
CA GLY A 56 -16.40 -38.65 -36.89
C GLY A 56 -17.23 -37.67 -36.05
N MET A 57 -17.79 -36.71 -36.80
CA MET A 57 -19.10 -36.05 -36.61
C MET A 57 -19.31 -35.19 -35.35
N ARG A 58 -19.93 -34.01 -35.38
CA ARG A 58 -20.88 -33.40 -36.31
C ARG A 58 -20.96 -31.89 -35.99
N ASN A 59 -21.03 -31.07 -37.02
CA ASN A 59 -21.50 -29.69 -36.96
C ASN A 59 -22.99 -29.65 -36.56
N GLU A 60 -23.39 -28.72 -35.68
CA GLU A 60 -24.59 -27.91 -35.92
C GLU A 60 -24.66 -26.69 -34.97
N PRO A 61 -24.98 -25.49 -35.48
CA PRO A 61 -25.15 -24.27 -34.71
C PRO A 61 -26.62 -24.01 -34.35
N ARG A 62 -26.89 -23.39 -33.20
CA ARG A 62 -28.15 -22.75 -32.77
C ARG A 62 -27.95 -22.26 -31.34
N ASN A 63 -28.51 -21.18 -30.83
CA ASN A 63 -29.09 -19.96 -31.37
C ASN A 63 -29.12 -19.01 -30.15
N ASP A 64 -28.92 -17.73 -30.39
CA ASP A 64 -29.72 -16.65 -29.80
C ASP A 64 -30.08 -16.75 -28.30
N ASN A 65 -29.32 -16.08 -27.43
CA ASN A 65 -29.80 -15.75 -26.09
C ASN A 65 -29.67 -14.24 -25.84
N VAL A 66 -30.83 -13.64 -25.60
CA VAL A 66 -31.13 -12.22 -25.46
C VAL A 66 -30.44 -11.59 -24.25
N VAL A 67 -29.65 -10.55 -24.50
CA VAL A 67 -29.13 -9.66 -23.45
C VAL A 67 -30.27 -8.74 -23.00
N MET A 68 -30.85 -9.01 -21.82
CA MET A 68 -31.71 -8.05 -21.16
C MET A 68 -30.84 -6.89 -20.64
N LEU A 69 -30.95 -5.73 -21.27
CA LEU A 69 -30.46 -4.47 -20.71
C LEU A 69 -31.21 -4.23 -19.39
N PRO A 70 -30.54 -4.13 -18.23
CA PRO A 70 -31.18 -3.60 -17.04
C PRO A 70 -31.34 -2.10 -17.25
N THR A 71 -32.49 -1.64 -17.74
CA THR A 71 -32.98 -0.28 -17.47
C THR A 71 -33.46 -0.21 -16.03
N GLY A 72 -32.51 -0.42 -15.11
CA GLY A 72 -32.61 0.01 -13.73
C GLY A 72 -31.88 1.34 -13.66
N ARG A 73 -32.59 2.43 -13.98
CA ARG A 73 -32.22 3.74 -13.45
C ARG A 73 -32.24 3.57 -11.94
N LYS A 74 -31.08 3.31 -11.33
CA LYS A 74 -30.93 3.44 -9.89
C LYS A 74 -31.36 4.86 -9.60
N ASP A 75 -32.53 5.01 -9.01
CA ASP A 75 -32.89 6.23 -8.32
C ASP A 75 -31.75 6.51 -7.36
N VAL A 76 -30.91 7.48 -7.74
CA VAL A 76 -29.87 8.00 -6.87
C VAL A 76 -30.64 8.66 -5.74
N ALA A 77 -30.78 7.92 -4.64
CA ALA A 77 -31.35 8.46 -3.41
C ALA A 77 -30.63 9.78 -3.08
N PRO A 78 -31.36 10.82 -2.64
CA PRO A 78 -30.74 12.10 -2.33
C PRO A 78 -29.64 11.90 -1.27
N ALA A 79 -28.42 12.33 -1.61
CA ALA A 79 -27.21 12.22 -0.82
C ALA A 79 -27.19 13.20 0.38
N ASP A 80 -28.25 13.21 1.20
CA ASP A 80 -28.45 14.23 2.25
C ASP A 80 -28.83 13.68 3.62
N THR A 81 -28.81 12.37 3.83
CA THR A 81 -28.84 11.81 5.18
C THR A 81 -27.44 11.40 5.57
N LEU A 82 -26.78 12.26 6.34
CA LEU A 82 -25.59 11.89 7.10
C LEU A 82 -25.93 10.66 7.95
N ASP A 83 -25.47 9.48 7.52
CA ASP A 83 -25.76 8.22 8.22
C ASP A 83 -24.86 8.11 9.46
N LEU A 84 -25.22 8.87 10.49
CA LEU A 84 -24.54 8.80 11.79
C LEU A 84 -24.72 7.43 12.45
N ALA A 85 -25.75 6.66 12.09
CA ALA A 85 -25.97 5.32 12.64
C ALA A 85 -24.92 4.32 12.12
N ALA A 86 -24.43 4.50 10.89
CA ALA A 86 -23.30 3.70 10.37
C ALA A 86 -22.03 3.84 11.24
N LEU A 87 -21.88 4.94 11.97
CA LEU A 87 -20.72 5.17 12.85
C LEU A 87 -20.80 4.37 14.16
N ASP A 88 -21.99 3.91 14.58
CA ASP A 88 -22.16 3.22 15.86
C ASP A 88 -21.36 1.91 15.95
N ARG A 89 -20.98 1.31 14.82
CA ARG A 89 -20.08 0.14 14.77
C ARG A 89 -18.67 0.42 15.33
N PHE A 90 -18.28 1.70 15.45
CA PHE A 90 -17.01 2.12 16.05
C PHE A 90 -17.11 2.33 17.58
N GLY A 91 -18.16 1.81 18.21
CA GLY A 91 -18.35 1.83 19.66
C GLY A 91 -18.90 3.18 20.13
N PRO A 92 -20.23 3.31 20.34
CA PRO A 92 -20.84 4.59 20.72
C PRO A 92 -20.25 5.10 22.04
N GLY A 93 -19.88 6.38 22.08
CA GLY A 93 -19.22 7.00 23.24
C GLY A 93 -17.72 6.70 23.38
N SER A 94 -17.12 6.00 22.40
CA SER A 94 -15.66 5.92 22.29
C SER A 94 -15.09 7.22 21.69
N ALA A 95 -13.82 7.51 21.97
CA ALA A 95 -13.15 8.68 21.39
C ALA A 95 -13.13 8.66 19.85
N VAL A 96 -13.01 7.46 19.25
CA VAL A 96 -13.06 7.28 17.80
C VAL A 96 -14.44 7.60 17.26
N HIS A 97 -15.50 7.08 17.90
CA HIS A 97 -16.89 7.36 17.51
C HIS A 97 -17.21 8.86 17.61
N GLU A 98 -16.87 9.49 18.73
CA GLU A 98 -17.11 10.93 18.93
C GLU A 98 -16.37 11.78 17.89
N GLY A 99 -15.12 11.42 17.60
CA GLY A 99 -14.31 12.07 16.55
C GLY A 99 -14.93 11.92 15.16
N LEU A 100 -15.34 10.71 14.78
CA LEU A 100 -15.99 10.46 13.48
C LEU A 100 -17.31 11.21 13.36
N VAL A 101 -18.11 11.26 14.44
CA VAL A 101 -19.36 12.04 14.47
C VAL A 101 -19.08 13.53 14.30
N ALA A 102 -18.02 14.06 14.92
CA ALA A 102 -17.61 15.45 14.75
C ALA A 102 -17.21 15.76 13.29
N VAL A 103 -16.40 14.89 12.68
CA VAL A 103 -16.00 14.98 11.25
C VAL A 103 -17.23 14.94 10.33
N ALA A 104 -18.13 13.98 10.58
CA ALA A 104 -19.36 13.80 9.82
C ALA A 104 -20.24 15.05 9.84
N ARG A 105 -20.48 15.61 11.04
CA ARG A 105 -21.29 16.82 11.22
C ARG A 105 -20.66 18.07 10.60
N ALA A 106 -19.33 18.19 10.65
CA ALA A 106 -18.63 19.36 10.14
C ALA A 106 -18.52 19.39 8.61
N SER A 107 -18.35 18.22 7.98
CA SER A 107 -18.16 18.10 6.53
C SER A 107 -19.47 17.95 5.75
N GLY A 108 -20.54 17.43 6.39
CA GLY A 108 -21.87 17.22 5.79
C GLY A 108 -21.94 16.15 4.69
N ARG A 109 -20.80 15.70 4.15
CA ARG A 109 -20.69 14.72 3.06
C ARG A 109 -19.72 13.57 3.37
N PHE A 110 -19.26 13.46 4.61
CA PHE A 110 -18.33 12.39 4.97
C PHE A 110 -19.07 11.07 5.09
N ASP A 111 -18.61 10.11 4.30
CA ASP A 111 -18.97 8.70 4.38
C ASP A 111 -17.72 7.92 4.82
N VAL A 112 -17.83 7.18 5.91
CA VAL A 112 -16.71 6.44 6.49
C VAL A 112 -16.31 5.24 5.65
N ASP A 113 -17.25 4.60 4.96
CA ASP A 113 -16.97 3.44 4.11
C ASP A 113 -16.27 3.88 2.81
N GLU A 114 -16.73 4.98 2.21
CA GLU A 114 -16.05 5.60 1.07
C GLU A 114 -14.64 6.07 1.46
N PHE A 115 -14.48 6.69 2.63
CA PHE A 115 -13.18 7.10 3.15
C PHE A 115 -12.22 5.91 3.30
N LEU A 116 -12.66 4.81 3.90
CA LEU A 116 -11.81 3.62 4.10
C LEU A 116 -11.38 2.98 2.78
N VAL A 117 -12.28 2.93 1.78
CA VAL A 117 -11.94 2.47 0.42
C VAL A 117 -10.94 3.41 -0.25
N GLY A 118 -11.14 4.73 -0.12
CA GLY A 118 -10.22 5.74 -0.64
C GLY A 118 -8.83 5.65 0.01
N ALA A 119 -8.77 5.48 1.33
CA ALA A 119 -7.52 5.36 2.07
C ALA A 119 -6.71 4.12 1.67
N ARG A 120 -7.39 2.98 1.44
CA ARG A 120 -6.74 1.77 0.90
C ARG A 120 -6.09 2.04 -0.46
N LYS A 121 -6.83 2.64 -1.39
CA LYS A 121 -6.31 2.98 -2.73
C LYS A 121 -5.16 3.98 -2.64
N ALA A 122 -5.27 4.98 -1.77
CA ALA A 122 -4.21 5.95 -1.54
C ALA A 122 -2.95 5.26 -1.02
N TYR A 123 -3.07 4.30 -0.09
CA TYR A 123 -1.95 3.49 0.38
C TYR A 123 -1.25 2.78 -0.78
N GLU A 124 -2.00 2.02 -1.58
CA GLU A 124 -1.47 1.31 -2.75
C GLU A 124 -0.72 2.26 -3.70
N MET A 125 -1.34 3.40 -4.04
CA MET A 125 -0.73 4.40 -4.91
C MET A 125 0.55 5.01 -4.31
N ILE A 126 0.54 5.35 -3.02
CA ILE A 126 1.67 6.00 -2.34
C ILE A 126 2.86 5.05 -2.24
N VAL A 127 2.66 3.80 -1.80
CA VAL A 127 3.79 2.85 -1.66
C VAL A 127 4.41 2.51 -3.02
N MET A 128 3.58 2.34 -4.06
CA MET A 128 4.06 2.08 -5.41
C MET A 128 4.78 3.29 -6.01
N ALA A 129 4.22 4.50 -5.87
CA ALA A 129 4.83 5.73 -6.34
C ALA A 129 6.14 6.04 -5.61
N PHE A 130 6.22 5.74 -4.31
CA PHE A 130 7.47 5.86 -3.57
C PHE A 130 8.54 4.89 -4.09
N ALA A 131 8.20 3.62 -4.29
CA ALA A 131 9.12 2.63 -4.84
C ALA A 131 9.63 3.04 -6.24
N SER A 132 8.74 3.47 -7.14
CA SER A 132 9.10 3.89 -8.50
C SER A 132 9.74 5.28 -8.60
N GLY A 133 9.70 6.08 -7.53
CA GLY A 133 10.19 7.45 -7.52
C GLY A 133 9.27 8.47 -8.22
N ASP A 134 7.99 8.14 -8.40
CA ASP A 134 6.97 9.00 -9.01
C ASP A 134 6.52 10.11 -8.05
N ARG A 135 7.22 11.23 -8.13
CA ARG A 135 6.94 12.42 -7.31
C ARG A 135 5.67 13.14 -7.73
N ASP A 136 5.23 13.01 -8.97
CA ASP A 136 4.04 13.71 -9.46
C ASP A 136 2.79 13.12 -8.82
N THR A 137 2.71 11.79 -8.75
CA THR A 137 1.64 11.09 -8.02
C THR A 137 1.68 11.43 -6.52
N LEU A 138 2.86 11.38 -5.89
CA LEU A 138 2.99 11.66 -4.45
C LEU A 138 2.56 13.09 -4.08
N LYS A 139 2.86 14.07 -4.92
CA LYS A 139 2.51 15.48 -4.65
C LYS A 139 1.00 15.71 -4.53
N GLY A 140 0.18 14.90 -5.19
CA GLY A 140 -1.28 14.98 -5.11
C GLY A 140 -1.89 14.23 -3.92
N LEU A 141 -1.15 13.31 -3.30
CA LEU A 141 -1.65 12.41 -2.26
C LEU A 141 -1.10 12.74 -0.87
N LEU A 142 0.01 13.47 -0.79
CA LEU A 142 0.73 13.79 0.45
C LEU A 142 0.55 15.26 0.80
N ALA A 143 0.49 15.55 2.11
CA ALA A 143 0.67 16.90 2.60
C ALA A 143 2.08 17.42 2.26
N ALA A 144 2.24 18.75 2.16
CA ALA A 144 3.44 19.36 1.61
C ALA A 144 4.72 18.97 2.37
N ASP A 145 4.64 18.89 3.69
CA ASP A 145 5.72 18.47 4.61
C ASP A 145 6.09 16.99 4.43
N VAL A 146 5.10 16.09 4.42
CA VAL A 146 5.31 14.65 4.17
C VAL A 146 5.91 14.42 2.79
N PHE A 147 5.42 15.14 1.77
CA PHE A 147 5.95 15.09 0.42
C PHE A 147 7.44 15.46 0.36
N GLN A 148 7.88 16.49 1.09
CA GLN A 148 9.31 16.84 1.14
C GLN A 148 10.16 15.70 1.69
N GLY A 149 9.70 15.03 2.75
CA GLY A 149 10.39 13.86 3.32
C GLY A 149 10.53 12.72 2.31
N PHE A 150 9.42 12.37 1.64
CA PHE A 150 9.41 11.31 0.61
C PHE A 150 10.32 11.67 -0.57
N SER A 151 10.21 12.89 -1.09
CA SER A 151 11.03 13.38 -2.20
C SER A 151 12.53 13.37 -1.87
N ALA A 152 12.90 13.75 -0.65
CA ALA A 152 14.29 13.71 -0.19
C ALA A 152 14.83 12.27 -0.14
N ALA A 153 14.05 11.31 0.37
CA ALA A 153 14.43 9.91 0.40
C ALA A 153 14.56 9.30 -1.01
N ILE A 154 13.66 9.64 -1.93
CA ILE A 154 13.76 9.23 -3.34
C ILE A 154 15.03 9.82 -3.97
N ASN A 155 15.30 11.12 -3.78
CA ASN A 155 16.50 11.78 -4.31
C ASN A 155 17.79 11.10 -3.82
N GLU A 156 17.86 10.71 -2.56
CA GLU A 156 19.04 10.07 -1.99
C GLU A 156 19.26 8.68 -2.59
N ARG A 157 18.20 7.88 -2.70
CA ARG A 157 18.23 6.56 -3.35
C ARG A 157 18.68 6.64 -4.81
N GLU A 158 18.14 7.59 -5.56
CA GLU A 158 18.51 7.83 -6.96
C GLU A 158 19.98 8.26 -7.11
N LYS A 159 20.49 9.11 -6.20
CA LYS A 159 21.92 9.50 -6.19
C LYS A 159 22.85 8.32 -5.97
N GLN A 160 22.42 7.34 -5.18
CA GLN A 160 23.16 6.11 -4.94
C GLN A 160 23.03 5.11 -6.11
N GLY A 161 22.21 5.43 -7.12
CA GLY A 161 21.95 4.53 -8.25
C GLY A 161 21.13 3.31 -7.85
N HIS A 162 20.44 3.37 -6.71
CA HIS A 162 19.64 2.27 -6.20
C HIS A 162 18.24 2.30 -6.81
N HIS A 163 17.68 1.13 -7.09
CA HIS A 163 16.33 0.95 -7.62
C HIS A 163 15.52 0.04 -6.70
N THR A 164 14.29 0.44 -6.37
CA THR A 164 13.39 -0.36 -5.52
C THR A 164 12.25 -0.91 -6.36
N GLU A 165 12.12 -2.23 -6.34
CA GLU A 165 11.01 -2.99 -6.90
C GLU A 165 10.06 -3.34 -5.76
N LEU A 166 8.79 -2.94 -5.88
CA LEU A 166 7.75 -3.25 -4.91
C LEU A 166 6.61 -3.98 -5.61
N SER A 167 6.18 -5.10 -5.04
CA SER A 167 4.98 -5.82 -5.42
C SER A 167 4.04 -5.90 -4.23
N LEU A 168 2.90 -5.22 -4.33
CA LEU A 168 1.88 -5.24 -3.30
C LEU A 168 0.88 -6.37 -3.58
N ILE A 169 0.85 -7.35 -2.67
CA ILE A 169 -0.03 -8.52 -2.79
C ILE A 169 -1.45 -8.17 -2.32
N GLY A 170 -1.55 -7.41 -1.23
CA GLY A 170 -2.83 -6.99 -0.69
C GLY A 170 -2.71 -6.07 0.51
N VAL A 171 -3.83 -5.44 0.85
CA VAL A 171 -3.98 -4.61 2.04
C VAL A 171 -5.21 -5.12 2.77
N ASP A 172 -5.10 -5.34 4.08
CA ASP A 172 -6.22 -5.75 4.93
C ASP A 172 -7.13 -4.58 5.25
N GLN A 173 -8.38 -4.87 5.63
CA GLN A 173 -9.11 -4.16 6.68
C GLN A 173 -8.49 -2.92 7.39
N PRO A 174 -8.51 -1.64 6.92
CA PRO A 174 -7.94 -0.57 7.74
C PRO A 174 -8.73 -0.41 9.03
N GLU A 175 -8.02 -0.33 10.15
CA GLU A 175 -8.63 -0.09 11.46
C GLU A 175 -8.53 1.39 11.82
N ILE A 176 -9.65 2.03 12.13
CA ILE A 176 -9.64 3.42 12.60
C ILE A 176 -9.11 3.44 14.05
N LYS A 177 -7.98 4.11 14.26
CA LYS A 177 -7.36 4.26 15.59
C LYS A 177 -7.68 5.58 16.24
N ALA A 178 -7.86 6.64 15.46
CA ALA A 178 -8.24 7.95 15.95
C ALA A 178 -9.01 8.73 14.87
N ALA A 179 -9.90 9.61 15.32
CA ALA A 179 -10.53 10.62 14.49
C ALA A 179 -10.63 11.91 15.31
N SER A 180 -10.31 13.05 14.70
CA SER A 180 -10.41 14.34 15.37
C SER A 180 -10.74 15.46 14.38
N LEU A 181 -11.33 16.52 14.93
CA LEU A 181 -11.57 17.78 14.24
C LEU A 181 -10.93 18.89 15.08
N GLU A 182 -9.87 19.49 14.53
CA GLU A 182 -9.17 20.61 15.15
C GLU A 182 -9.43 21.88 14.34
N GLY A 183 -10.41 22.67 14.78
CA GLY A 183 -10.83 23.89 14.09
C GLY A 183 -11.46 23.59 12.72
N ARG A 184 -10.65 23.56 11.67
CA ARG A 184 -11.07 23.24 10.30
C ARG A 184 -10.41 21.98 9.75
N ASP A 185 -9.39 21.47 10.43
CA ASP A 185 -8.62 20.35 9.97
C ASP A 185 -9.22 19.08 10.58
N THR A 186 -9.77 18.23 9.72
CA THR A 186 -10.17 16.88 10.10
C THR A 186 -8.97 15.96 9.95
N ARG A 187 -8.71 15.13 10.96
CA ARG A 187 -7.68 14.09 10.92
C ARG A 187 -8.29 12.73 11.24
N ILE A 188 -7.91 11.70 10.50
CA ILE A 188 -8.30 10.32 10.76
C ILE A 188 -7.05 9.44 10.65
N SER A 189 -6.74 8.72 11.73
CA SER A 189 -5.60 7.81 11.80
C SER A 189 -6.06 6.38 11.60
N LEU A 190 -5.41 5.68 10.68
CA LEU A 190 -5.69 4.30 10.30
C LEU A 190 -4.48 3.42 10.56
N LEU A 191 -4.69 2.27 11.19
CA LEU A 191 -3.74 1.17 11.15
C LEU A 191 -4.00 0.37 9.88
N LEU A 192 -3.02 0.37 8.98
CA LEU A 192 -3.00 -0.38 7.73
C LEU A 192 -2.09 -1.59 7.90
N THR A 193 -2.59 -2.77 7.55
CA THR A 193 -1.77 -3.99 7.45
C THR A 193 -1.67 -4.37 5.99
N SER A 194 -0.46 -4.46 5.46
CA SER A 194 -0.20 -4.77 4.05
C SER A 194 0.71 -5.98 3.90
N HIS A 195 0.55 -6.67 2.78
CA HIS A 195 1.34 -7.81 2.36
C HIS A 195 2.09 -7.41 1.11
N LEU A 196 3.42 -7.33 1.19
CA LEU A 196 4.24 -6.85 0.08
C LEU A 196 5.55 -7.60 -0.03
N VAL A 197 6.10 -7.59 -1.23
CA VAL A 197 7.47 -8.01 -1.53
C VAL A 197 8.21 -6.76 -1.97
N SER A 198 9.34 -6.47 -1.32
CA SER A 198 10.16 -5.30 -1.64
C SER A 198 11.61 -5.73 -1.80
N VAL A 199 12.24 -5.26 -2.89
CA VAL A 199 13.65 -5.52 -3.19
C VAL A 199 14.30 -4.23 -3.65
N THR A 200 15.41 -3.86 -3.03
CA THR A 200 16.26 -2.78 -3.53
C THR A 200 17.51 -3.37 -4.17
N ARG A 201 17.81 -2.90 -5.38
CA ARG A 201 18.97 -3.29 -6.17
C ARG A 201 19.91 -2.11 -6.35
N ASP A 202 21.20 -2.37 -6.45
CA ASP A 202 22.19 -1.37 -6.85
C ASP A 202 22.19 -1.13 -8.37
N ALA A 203 23.06 -0.24 -8.84
CA ALA A 203 23.21 0.09 -10.25
C ALA A 203 23.70 -1.08 -11.12
N GLN A 204 24.23 -2.15 -10.50
CA GLN A 204 24.67 -3.38 -11.17
C GLN A 204 23.57 -4.45 -11.18
N GLY A 205 22.41 -4.18 -10.56
CA GLY A 205 21.28 -5.10 -10.44
C GLY A 205 21.40 -6.10 -9.29
N ALA A 206 22.45 -5.99 -8.46
CA ALA A 206 22.61 -6.86 -7.30
C ALA A 206 21.63 -6.44 -6.21
N VAL A 207 21.00 -7.42 -5.55
CA VAL A 207 20.11 -7.17 -4.41
C VAL A 207 20.96 -6.66 -3.24
N ILE A 208 20.64 -5.47 -2.76
CA ILE A 208 21.29 -4.86 -1.59
C ILE A 208 20.36 -4.84 -0.37
N GLU A 209 19.05 -5.00 -0.58
CA GLU A 209 18.05 -5.02 0.48
C GLU A 209 16.80 -5.80 0.04
N GLY A 210 16.13 -6.43 1.00
CA GLY A 210 14.92 -7.21 0.77
C GLY A 210 15.18 -8.60 0.20
N ASP A 211 14.08 -9.30 -0.09
CA ASP A 211 14.11 -10.64 -0.66
C ASP A 211 12.96 -10.74 -1.68
N PRO A 212 13.25 -11.09 -2.95
CA PRO A 212 12.23 -11.19 -4.00
C PRO A 212 11.20 -12.31 -3.76
N ASP A 213 11.51 -13.27 -2.88
CA ASP A 213 10.67 -14.43 -2.63
C ASP A 213 10.00 -14.39 -1.23
N ASP A 214 10.31 -13.39 -0.41
CA ASP A 214 9.73 -13.24 0.94
C ASP A 214 8.57 -12.24 0.97
N VAL A 215 7.42 -12.71 1.46
CA VAL A 215 6.24 -11.88 1.65
C VAL A 215 6.28 -11.26 3.04
N GLN A 216 6.48 -9.95 3.08
CA GLN A 216 6.52 -9.18 4.32
C GLN A 216 5.12 -8.68 4.70
N ILE A 217 4.82 -8.76 6.00
CA ILE A 217 3.61 -8.17 6.59
C ILE A 217 4.01 -6.88 7.29
N VAL A 218 3.57 -5.74 6.77
CA VAL A 218 3.90 -4.41 7.29
C VAL A 218 2.67 -3.81 7.96
N ARG A 219 2.88 -3.19 9.13
CA ARG A 219 1.85 -2.46 9.88
C ARG A 219 2.23 -0.99 9.98
N ASP A 220 1.38 -0.16 9.40
CA ASP A 220 1.61 1.28 9.31
C ASP A 220 0.44 2.04 9.95
N LEU A 221 0.74 3.03 10.79
CA LEU A 221 -0.24 3.98 11.31
C LEU A 221 -0.18 5.27 10.49
N TRP A 222 -1.17 5.49 9.64
CA TRP A 222 -1.24 6.64 8.73
C TRP A 222 -2.33 7.60 9.15
N THR A 223 -2.00 8.88 9.22
CA THR A 223 -2.99 9.93 9.51
C THR A 223 -3.29 10.71 8.24
N PHE A 224 -4.54 10.64 7.81
CA PHE A 224 -5.09 11.41 6.71
C PHE A 224 -5.71 12.68 7.23
N SER A 225 -5.53 13.78 6.52
CA SER A 225 -6.12 15.06 6.85
C SER A 225 -6.81 15.72 5.67
N ARG A 226 -7.77 16.57 6.00
CA ARG A 226 -8.50 17.41 5.04
C ARG A 226 -9.01 18.68 5.73
N ASP A 227 -8.97 19.80 5.02
CA ASP A 227 -9.67 21.02 5.44
C ASP A 227 -11.14 20.91 5.04
N ILE A 228 -12.06 21.03 6.00
CA ILE A 228 -13.51 20.95 5.78
C ILE A 228 -14.06 21.99 4.81
N ARG A 229 -13.36 23.11 4.60
CA ARG A 229 -13.73 24.16 3.65
C ARG A 229 -13.12 23.96 2.28
N SER A 230 -12.18 23.02 2.15
CA SER A 230 -11.57 22.72 0.86
C SER A 230 -12.64 22.21 -0.11
N ARG A 231 -12.62 22.77 -1.31
CA ARG A 231 -13.41 22.26 -2.43
C ARG A 231 -12.85 20.94 -2.97
N ASP A 232 -11.59 20.64 -2.66
CA ASP A 232 -10.99 19.36 -2.97
C ASP A 232 -11.59 18.28 -2.05
N PRO A 233 -12.25 17.26 -2.59
CA PRO A 233 -12.76 16.14 -1.80
C PRO A 233 -11.65 15.25 -1.25
N ASN A 234 -10.42 15.36 -1.77
CA ASN A 234 -9.32 14.45 -1.46
C ASN A 234 -8.77 14.66 -0.05
N TRP A 235 -8.40 13.54 0.55
CA TRP A 235 -7.66 13.49 1.81
C TRP A 235 -6.17 13.33 1.51
N ALA A 236 -5.34 14.08 2.22
CA ALA A 236 -3.89 14.01 2.09
C ALA A 236 -3.28 13.24 3.26
N LEU A 237 -2.26 12.43 3.00
CA LEU A 237 -1.46 11.81 4.06
C LEU A 237 -0.61 12.90 4.74
N SER A 238 -0.89 13.14 6.02
CA SER A 238 -0.24 14.18 6.82
C SER A 238 0.72 13.65 7.88
N ALA A 239 0.61 12.37 8.26
CA ALA A 239 1.59 11.74 9.13
C ALA A 239 1.70 10.24 8.87
N THR A 240 2.89 9.70 9.05
CA THR A 240 3.22 8.28 8.91
C THR A 240 4.01 7.81 10.11
N GLU A 241 3.54 6.78 10.78
CA GLU A 241 4.20 6.12 11.91
C GLU A 241 4.26 4.60 11.64
N SER A 242 5.33 3.94 12.06
CA SER A 242 5.42 2.47 12.03
C SER A 242 4.91 1.94 13.37
N ALA A 243 4.02 0.94 13.32
CA ALA A 243 3.30 0.41 14.48
C ALA A 243 3.94 -0.85 15.08
#